data_AF-B3PMR0-F1
#
_entry.id   AF-B3PMR0-F1
#
_cell.length_a   1.000
_cell.length_b   1.000
_cell.length_c   1.000
_cell.angle_alpha   90.00
_cell.angle_beta   90.00
_cell.angle_gamma   90.00
#
_symmetry.space_group_name_H-M   'P 1'
#
loop_
_entity.id
_entity.type
_entity.pdbx_description
1 polymer ?
#
loop_
_entity_poly.entity_id
_entity_poly.type
_entity_poly.pdbx_seq_one_letter_code
_entity_poly.pdbx_strand_id
1 'polypeptide(L)'
;MSHAKKKKIAIIVLAGAAALLAAGTISGVLYAHQSATKRSKGNYKKPEIQDISELEKKIEAIRDSHKQNLKTEAWKILEALKITIRNAKKANNVRDLSQVISNFERLIPLGEAYLAELKKLPELEALANDLKNVIDLAKEALKEAKEKLLDLQQKEKILKDKLQTLLNKITQAIAKEPNANDVATIEALIAELKTLQIESDDLAQSLKAAKLLDELKLLNDANLKIKETISILQKRLIAINPEKQKEITKQVNQKILDLEKSQKDVENANDISTLPNAIKKLEKDLEDAKSLEKDAKDNGLNDVAKKLQDAINKGEEALKKGKEKRTKNNRSQQCFN
;
A
#
# COMPACT_ATOMS: atom_id res chain seq x y z
N MET A 1 46.57 -43.71 38.07
CA MET A 1 45.70 -43.91 36.87
C MET A 1 46.51 -44.43 35.69
N SER A 2 46.12 -45.58 35.12
CA SER A 2 46.80 -46.23 33.98
C SER A 2 46.83 -45.36 32.71
N HIS A 3 47.93 -45.42 31.96
CA HIS A 3 48.17 -44.73 30.67
C HIS A 3 47.04 -44.92 29.65
N ALA A 4 46.30 -46.03 29.73
CA ALA A 4 45.17 -46.33 28.85
C ALA A 4 43.96 -45.41 29.09
N LYS A 5 43.70 -44.98 30.34
CA LYS A 5 42.63 -44.02 30.66
C LYS A 5 42.96 -42.62 30.16
N LYS A 6 44.23 -42.21 30.28
CA LYS A 6 44.72 -40.91 29.77
C LYS A 6 44.66 -40.82 28.24
N LYS A 7 44.99 -41.90 27.52
CA LYS A 7 44.84 -41.97 26.05
C LYS A 7 43.37 -41.88 25.59
N LYS A 8 42.44 -42.54 26.29
CA LYS A 8 41.01 -42.46 25.94
C LYS A 8 40.44 -41.05 26.11
N ILE A 9 40.83 -40.32 27.16
CA ILE A 9 40.39 -38.94 27.38
C ILE A 9 40.99 -38.00 26.33
N ALA A 10 42.28 -38.14 25.99
CA ALA A 10 42.92 -37.32 24.96
C ALA A 10 42.27 -37.51 23.56
N ILE A 11 41.82 -38.71 23.22
CA ILE A 11 41.11 -39.00 21.96
C ILE A 11 39.71 -38.37 21.97
N ILE A 12 39.00 -38.36 23.11
CA ILE A 12 37.70 -37.70 23.26
C ILE A 12 37.83 -36.16 23.18
N VAL A 13 38.89 -35.60 23.74
CA VAL A 13 39.20 -34.16 23.66
C VAL A 13 39.53 -33.73 22.22
N LEU A 14 40.26 -34.55 21.47
CA LEU A 14 40.54 -34.30 20.05
C LEU A 14 39.29 -34.46 19.16
N ALA A 15 38.42 -35.44 19.44
CA ALA A 15 37.18 -35.62 18.70
C ALA A 15 36.15 -34.51 18.98
N GLY A 16 36.06 -34.03 20.22
CA GLY A 16 35.22 -32.90 20.60
C GLY A 16 35.67 -31.57 19.98
N ALA A 17 36.98 -31.34 19.91
CA ALA A 17 37.55 -30.16 19.26
C ALA A 17 37.38 -30.19 17.72
N ALA A 18 37.47 -31.37 17.10
CA ALA A 18 37.25 -31.54 15.66
C ALA A 18 35.78 -31.30 15.26
N ALA A 19 34.83 -31.73 16.09
CA ALA A 19 33.40 -31.46 15.87
C ALA A 19 33.05 -29.96 16.01
N LEU A 20 33.70 -29.25 16.95
CA LEU A 20 33.55 -27.80 17.15
C LEU A 20 34.20 -26.96 16.03
N LEU A 21 35.29 -27.43 15.43
CA LEU A 21 35.89 -26.81 14.24
C LEU A 21 35.04 -27.01 12.98
N ALA A 22 34.44 -28.19 12.80
CA ALA A 22 33.59 -28.49 11.63
C ALA A 22 32.27 -27.69 11.62
N ALA A 23 31.81 -27.20 12.78
CA ALA A 23 30.64 -26.33 12.93
C ALA A 23 30.91 -24.84 12.68
N GLY A 24 32.13 -24.45 12.26
CA GLY A 24 32.45 -23.09 11.82
C GLY A 24 32.49 -22.01 12.91
N THR A 25 32.53 -22.36 14.20
CA THR A 25 32.39 -21.41 15.32
C THR A 25 33.67 -21.14 16.11
N ILE A 26 34.82 -21.68 15.71
CA ILE A 26 36.12 -21.34 16.32
C ILE A 26 37.05 -20.70 15.29
N SER A 27 36.96 -19.38 15.14
CA SER A 27 38.09 -18.58 14.67
C SER A 27 38.95 -18.22 15.89
N GLY A 28 39.98 -19.03 16.18
CA GLY A 28 41.12 -18.52 16.96
C GLY A 28 41.64 -19.31 18.16
N VAL A 29 41.22 -20.56 18.44
CA VAL A 29 41.75 -21.28 19.63
C VAL A 29 42.67 -22.47 19.30
N LEU A 30 42.90 -22.79 18.02
CA LEU A 30 43.84 -23.86 17.63
C LEU A 30 45.16 -23.41 17.01
N TYR A 31 45.45 -22.10 16.99
CA TYR A 31 46.74 -21.57 16.52
C TYR A 31 47.59 -21.01 17.67
N ALA A 32 48.01 -21.89 18.59
CA ALA A 32 49.13 -21.60 19.49
C ALA A 32 49.77 -22.89 20.04
N HIS A 33 50.06 -23.88 19.19
CA HIS A 33 50.98 -24.97 19.59
C HIS A 33 51.89 -25.46 18.46
N GLN A 34 52.24 -24.56 17.51
CA GLN A 34 53.19 -24.89 16.46
C GLN A 34 54.10 -23.71 16.11
N SER A 35 54.96 -23.31 17.06
CA SER A 35 56.21 -22.60 16.74
C SER A 35 57.10 -22.49 17.99
N ALA A 36 57.86 -23.55 18.27
CA ALA A 36 59.06 -23.45 19.10
C ALA A 36 60.04 -24.60 18.81
N THR A 37 60.37 -24.84 17.54
CA THR A 37 61.63 -25.53 17.21
C THR A 37 62.78 -24.53 17.29
N LYS A 38 63.31 -24.30 18.48
CA LYS A 38 64.70 -23.81 18.65
C LYS A 38 65.37 -24.57 19.79
N ARG A 39 66.51 -25.19 19.44
CA ARG A 39 67.44 -25.91 20.31
C ARG A 39 67.78 -25.05 21.55
N SER A 40 67.54 -25.59 22.74
CA SER A 40 68.12 -25.12 23.99
C SER A 40 68.43 -26.34 24.86
N LYS A 41 69.69 -26.43 25.30
CA LYS A 41 70.22 -27.51 26.15
C LYS A 41 69.69 -27.35 27.57
N GLY A 42 69.31 -28.45 28.20
CA GLY A 42 69.35 -28.60 29.66
C GLY A 42 68.25 -27.89 30.46
N ASN A 43 67.02 -28.41 30.40
CA ASN A 43 66.20 -28.66 31.59
C ASN A 43 64.98 -29.47 31.14
N TYR A 44 64.90 -30.74 31.50
CA TYR A 44 63.70 -31.56 31.27
C TYR A 44 62.59 -31.11 32.23
N LYS A 45 62.03 -29.92 32.04
CA LYS A 45 60.65 -29.68 32.43
C LYS A 45 59.81 -30.46 31.42
N LYS A 46 59.26 -31.60 31.86
CA LYS A 46 58.15 -32.26 31.16
C LYS A 46 57.15 -31.17 30.75
N PRO A 47 56.56 -31.21 29.54
CA PRO A 47 55.52 -30.27 29.17
C PRO A 47 54.53 -30.21 30.33
N GLU A 48 54.30 -29.00 30.85
CA GLU A 48 53.38 -28.78 31.96
C GLU A 48 52.04 -29.32 31.47
N ILE A 49 51.67 -30.48 32.01
CA ILE A 49 50.38 -31.09 31.71
C ILE A 49 49.40 -30.09 32.28
N GLN A 50 48.73 -29.30 31.42
CA GLN A 50 47.58 -28.51 31.84
C GLN A 50 46.73 -29.44 32.69
N ASP A 51 46.47 -29.02 33.93
CA ASP A 51 45.79 -29.85 34.89
C ASP A 51 44.48 -30.32 34.24
N ILE A 52 44.19 -31.62 34.33
CA ILE A 52 43.01 -32.20 33.67
C ILE A 52 41.75 -31.45 34.12
N SER A 53 41.76 -30.96 35.36
CA SER A 53 40.75 -30.07 35.95
C SER A 53 40.57 -28.75 35.19
N GLU A 54 41.64 -28.11 34.68
CA GLU A 54 41.54 -26.87 33.89
C GLU A 54 40.98 -27.11 32.50
N LEU A 55 41.33 -28.25 31.87
CA LEU A 55 40.77 -28.64 30.58
C LEU A 55 39.28 -29.01 30.70
N GLU A 56 38.89 -29.70 31.76
CA GLU A 56 37.48 -30.00 32.08
C GLU A 56 36.66 -28.72 32.26
N LYS A 57 37.18 -27.74 33.02
CA LYS A 57 36.53 -26.42 33.19
C LYS A 57 36.38 -25.66 31.87
N LYS A 58 37.40 -25.67 31.00
CA LYS A 58 37.31 -25.02 29.67
C LYS A 58 36.30 -25.70 28.77
N ILE A 59 36.22 -27.04 28.79
CA ILE A 59 35.22 -27.81 28.03
C ILE A 59 33.81 -27.50 28.53
N GLU A 60 33.62 -27.40 29.85
CA GLU A 60 32.35 -27.02 30.46
C GLU A 60 31.93 -25.59 30.07
N ALA A 61 32.86 -24.62 30.13
CA ALA A 61 32.59 -23.24 29.71
C ALA A 61 32.23 -23.13 28.22
N ILE A 62 32.90 -23.90 27.34
CA ILE A 62 32.57 -23.95 25.91
C ILE A 62 31.18 -24.55 25.69
N ARG A 63 30.83 -25.62 26.42
CA ARG A 63 29.51 -26.25 26.36
C ARG A 63 28.41 -25.28 26.78
N ASP A 64 28.61 -24.57 27.88
CA ASP A 64 27.65 -23.58 28.38
C ASP A 64 27.49 -22.41 27.41
N SER A 65 28.60 -21.90 26.85
CA SER A 65 28.56 -20.86 25.82
C SER A 65 27.78 -21.31 24.58
N HIS A 66 28.02 -22.53 24.10
CA HIS A 66 27.29 -23.08 22.96
C HIS A 66 25.78 -23.21 23.24
N LYS A 67 25.40 -23.67 24.44
CA LYS A 67 24.01 -23.76 24.89
C LYS A 67 23.33 -22.40 24.95
N GLN A 68 24.02 -21.36 25.43
CA GLN A 68 23.48 -19.99 25.44
C GLN A 68 23.30 -19.45 24.03
N ASN A 69 24.28 -19.65 23.14
CA ASN A 69 24.16 -19.22 21.74
C ASN A 69 22.99 -19.91 21.03
N LEU A 70 22.81 -21.22 21.22
CA LEU A 70 21.69 -21.97 20.66
C LEU A 70 20.34 -21.42 21.15
N LYS A 71 20.24 -21.14 22.46
CA LYS A 71 19.05 -20.53 23.06
C LYS A 71 18.74 -19.16 22.45
N THR A 72 19.75 -18.31 22.29
CA THR A 72 19.60 -16.96 21.74
C THR A 72 19.16 -16.99 20.27
N GLU A 73 19.79 -17.80 19.44
CA GLU A 73 19.44 -17.90 18.01
C GLU A 73 18.07 -18.53 17.78
N ALA A 74 17.73 -19.60 18.52
CA ALA A 74 16.40 -20.20 18.46
C ALA A 74 15.30 -19.21 18.87
N TRP A 75 15.56 -18.37 19.89
CA TRP A 75 14.62 -17.33 20.30
C TRP A 75 14.43 -16.25 19.22
N LYS A 76 15.51 -15.82 18.56
CA LYS A 76 15.42 -14.88 17.42
C LYS A 76 14.57 -15.44 16.29
N ILE A 77 14.74 -16.71 15.94
CA ILE A 77 13.96 -17.37 14.89
C ILE A 77 12.49 -17.47 15.29
N LEU A 78 12.22 -17.84 16.54
CA LEU A 78 10.86 -17.90 17.09
C LEU A 78 10.15 -16.54 16.97
N GLU A 79 10.79 -15.45 17.36
CA GLU A 79 10.22 -14.11 17.24
C GLU A 79 10.06 -13.66 15.77
N ALA A 80 11.04 -13.98 14.91
CA ALA A 80 10.93 -13.71 13.48
C ALA A 80 9.76 -14.46 12.84
N LEU A 81 9.51 -15.72 13.20
CA LEU A 81 8.36 -16.50 12.74
C LEU A 81 7.05 -15.87 13.24
N LYS A 82 6.95 -15.49 14.52
CA LYS A 82 5.76 -14.80 15.06
C LYS A 82 5.47 -13.48 14.34
N ILE A 83 6.51 -12.69 14.01
CA ILE A 83 6.35 -11.47 13.22
C ILE A 83 5.86 -11.81 11.81
N THR A 84 6.43 -12.83 11.17
CA THR A 84 6.06 -13.25 9.82
C THR A 84 4.60 -13.73 9.76
N ILE A 85 4.13 -14.50 10.76
CA ILE A 85 2.72 -14.88 10.91
C ILE A 85 1.81 -13.65 11.01
N ARG A 86 2.18 -12.66 11.82
CA ARG A 86 1.41 -11.41 11.94
C ARG A 86 1.38 -10.63 10.63
N ASN A 87 2.49 -10.60 9.89
CA ASN A 87 2.57 -9.91 8.60
C ASN A 87 1.74 -10.62 7.53
N ALA A 88 1.71 -11.96 7.52
CA ALA A 88 0.86 -12.74 6.62
C ALA A 88 -0.62 -12.37 6.74
N LYS A 89 -1.11 -12.19 7.98
CA LYS A 89 -2.48 -11.77 8.26
C LYS A 89 -2.80 -10.36 7.72
N LYS A 90 -1.81 -9.46 7.74
CA LYS A 90 -1.98 -8.07 7.29
C LYS A 90 -1.78 -7.88 5.78
N ALA A 91 -1.00 -8.74 5.14
CA ALA A 91 -0.66 -8.60 3.73
C ALA A 91 -1.90 -8.80 2.85
N ASN A 92 -2.14 -7.83 1.96
CA ASN A 92 -3.36 -7.74 1.15
C ASN A 92 -3.10 -7.51 -0.35
N ASN A 93 -1.85 -7.62 -0.78
CA ASN A 93 -1.43 -7.45 -2.17
C ASN A 93 -0.32 -8.46 -2.48
N VAL A 94 -0.09 -8.71 -3.78
CA VAL A 94 0.83 -9.75 -4.26
C VAL A 94 2.26 -9.50 -3.79
N ARG A 95 2.73 -8.24 -3.82
CA ARG A 95 4.10 -7.89 -3.41
C ARG A 95 4.37 -8.24 -1.96
N ASP A 96 3.52 -7.77 -1.04
CA ASP A 96 3.71 -7.99 0.39
C ASP A 96 3.59 -9.49 0.75
N LEU A 97 2.64 -10.21 0.16
CA LEU A 97 2.49 -11.66 0.38
C LEU A 97 3.66 -12.46 -0.16
N SER A 98 4.20 -12.11 -1.35
CA SER A 98 5.37 -12.78 -1.91
C SER A 98 6.59 -12.65 -0.99
N GLN A 99 6.80 -11.48 -0.40
CA GLN A 99 7.86 -11.28 0.58
C GLN A 99 7.64 -12.09 1.86
N VAL A 100 6.41 -12.14 2.36
CA VAL A 100 6.06 -12.93 3.55
C VAL A 100 6.26 -14.42 3.30
N ILE A 101 5.85 -14.93 2.15
CA ILE A 101 6.05 -16.33 1.74
C ILE A 101 7.54 -16.65 1.67
N SER A 102 8.35 -15.79 1.03
CA SER A 102 9.80 -15.95 0.99
C SER A 102 10.42 -16.00 2.39
N ASN A 103 9.94 -15.16 3.31
CA ASN A 103 10.39 -15.18 4.71
C ASN A 103 10.03 -16.50 5.41
N PHE A 104 8.82 -17.03 5.20
CA PHE A 104 8.43 -18.33 5.74
C PHE A 104 9.29 -19.46 5.19
N GLU A 105 9.51 -19.50 3.87
CA GLU A 105 10.32 -20.52 3.20
C GLU A 105 11.77 -20.51 3.68
N ARG A 106 12.28 -19.37 4.13
CA ARG A 106 13.59 -19.26 4.78
C ARG A 106 13.57 -19.65 6.26
N LEU A 107 12.59 -19.17 7.02
CA LEU A 107 12.60 -19.25 8.49
C LEU A 107 12.10 -20.62 9.01
N ILE A 108 11.18 -21.28 8.32
CA ILE A 108 10.65 -22.58 8.77
C ILE A 108 11.75 -23.64 8.79
N PRO A 109 12.54 -23.87 7.72
CA PRO A 109 13.62 -24.86 7.75
C PRO A 109 14.69 -24.55 8.81
N LEU A 110 15.01 -23.26 9.01
CA LEU A 110 15.92 -22.85 10.08
C LEU A 110 15.35 -23.18 11.46
N GLY A 111 14.07 -22.87 11.69
CA GLY A 111 13.38 -23.23 12.92
C GLY A 111 13.41 -24.74 13.18
N GLU A 112 13.18 -25.55 12.16
CA GLU A 112 13.23 -27.02 12.27
C GLU A 112 14.64 -27.53 12.64
N ALA A 113 15.68 -26.94 12.06
CA ALA A 113 17.07 -27.27 12.40
C ALA A 113 17.40 -26.93 13.86
N TYR A 114 17.04 -25.73 14.32
CA TYR A 114 17.24 -25.34 15.73
C TYR A 114 16.38 -26.16 16.70
N LEU A 115 15.16 -26.53 16.30
CA LEU A 115 14.31 -27.41 17.10
C LEU A 115 14.95 -28.80 17.30
N ALA A 116 15.59 -29.35 16.27
CA ALA A 116 16.29 -30.63 16.37
C ALA A 116 17.45 -30.58 17.38
N GLU A 117 18.20 -29.47 17.42
CA GLU A 117 19.27 -29.26 18.40
C GLU A 117 18.73 -29.02 19.81
N LEU A 118 17.68 -28.21 19.96
CA LEU A 118 17.06 -27.93 21.27
C LEU A 118 16.50 -29.19 21.94
N LYS A 119 15.93 -30.13 21.17
CA LYS A 119 15.41 -31.41 21.69
C LYS A 119 16.48 -32.29 22.36
N LYS A 120 17.76 -32.08 22.06
CA LYS A 120 18.88 -32.79 22.70
C LYS A 120 19.16 -32.27 24.12
N LEU A 121 18.56 -31.13 24.50
CA LEU A 121 18.79 -30.43 25.76
C LEU A 121 17.48 -30.36 26.57
N PRO A 122 17.27 -31.27 27.55
CA PRO A 122 15.99 -31.36 28.30
C PRO A 122 15.64 -30.08 29.06
N GLU A 123 16.67 -29.38 29.53
CA GLU A 123 16.60 -28.08 30.20
C GLU A 123 16.16 -26.91 29.30
N LEU A 124 16.02 -27.12 27.99
CA LEU A 124 15.41 -26.17 27.05
C LEU A 124 14.08 -26.68 26.47
N GLU A 125 13.44 -27.67 27.10
CA GLU A 125 12.19 -28.29 26.64
C GLU A 125 11.07 -27.26 26.39
N ALA A 126 10.91 -26.27 27.27
CA ALA A 126 9.92 -25.21 27.09
C ALA A 126 10.13 -24.42 25.79
N LEU A 127 11.37 -24.02 25.51
CA LEU A 127 11.71 -23.29 24.27
C LEU A 127 11.55 -24.19 23.04
N ALA A 128 11.89 -25.48 23.15
CA ALA A 128 11.68 -26.44 22.07
C ALA A 128 10.18 -26.61 21.74
N ASN A 129 9.33 -26.71 22.76
CA ASN A 129 7.88 -26.81 22.59
C ASN A 129 7.28 -25.53 21.99
N ASP A 130 7.69 -24.37 22.46
CA ASP A 130 7.24 -23.09 21.89
C ASP A 130 7.67 -22.94 20.42
N LEU A 131 8.92 -23.27 20.11
CA LEU A 131 9.42 -23.21 18.73
C LEU A 131 8.67 -24.18 17.83
N LYS A 132 8.41 -25.41 18.29
CA LYS A 132 7.60 -26.39 17.56
C LYS A 132 6.20 -25.84 17.25
N ASN A 133 5.49 -25.33 18.26
CA ASN A 133 4.15 -24.78 18.09
C ASN A 133 4.13 -23.61 17.10
N VAL A 134 5.12 -22.71 17.16
CA VAL A 134 5.24 -21.58 16.24
C VAL A 134 5.58 -22.03 14.81
N ILE A 135 6.41 -23.08 14.63
CA ILE A 135 6.68 -23.67 13.32
C ILE A 135 5.42 -24.26 12.71
N ASP A 136 4.63 -25.01 13.49
CA ASP A 136 3.38 -25.61 13.00
C ASP A 136 2.39 -24.52 12.58
N LEU A 137 2.22 -23.46 13.38
CA LEU A 137 1.43 -22.28 13.00
C LEU A 137 1.98 -21.57 11.75
N ALA A 138 3.31 -21.49 11.60
CA ALA A 138 3.95 -20.87 10.44
C ALA A 138 3.72 -21.68 9.16
N LYS A 139 3.68 -23.02 9.23
CA LYS A 139 3.37 -23.89 8.09
C LYS A 139 1.93 -23.71 7.62
N GLU A 140 0.97 -23.68 8.54
CA GLU A 140 -0.43 -23.40 8.19
C GLU A 140 -0.58 -21.99 7.60
N ALA A 141 0.03 -20.98 8.22
CA ALA A 141 0.01 -19.61 7.71
C ALA A 141 0.69 -19.48 6.33
N LEU A 142 1.74 -20.26 6.05
CA LEU A 142 2.38 -20.31 4.74
C LEU A 142 1.43 -20.89 3.69
N LYS A 143 0.70 -21.96 4.02
CA LYS A 143 -0.28 -22.57 3.12
C LYS A 143 -1.40 -21.57 2.78
N GLU A 144 -2.00 -20.95 3.79
CA GLU A 144 -3.02 -19.90 3.60
C GLU A 144 -2.48 -18.71 2.79
N ALA A 145 -1.24 -18.28 3.05
CA ALA A 145 -0.63 -17.18 2.31
C ALA A 145 -0.43 -17.52 0.82
N LYS A 146 -0.04 -18.76 0.49
CA LYS A 146 0.12 -19.23 -0.90
C LYS A 146 -1.22 -19.29 -1.63
N GLU A 147 -2.27 -19.78 -0.98
CA GLU A 147 -3.63 -19.79 -1.55
C GLU A 147 -4.12 -18.35 -1.81
N LYS A 148 -3.93 -17.46 -0.84
CA LYS A 148 -4.28 -16.03 -0.97
C LYS A 148 -3.47 -15.33 -2.07
N LEU A 149 -2.19 -15.67 -2.22
CA LEU A 149 -1.34 -15.13 -3.28
C LEU A 149 -1.89 -15.49 -4.67
N LEU A 150 -2.31 -16.74 -4.86
CA LEU A 150 -2.89 -17.19 -6.13
C LEU A 150 -4.18 -16.44 -6.49
N ASP A 151 -5.09 -16.27 -5.52
CA ASP A 151 -6.32 -15.47 -5.72
C ASP A 151 -6.01 -14.02 -6.11
N LEU A 152 -5.06 -13.38 -5.41
CA LEU A 152 -4.67 -12.00 -5.73
C LEU A 152 -3.98 -11.89 -7.09
N GLN A 153 -3.13 -12.85 -7.47
CA GLN A 153 -2.52 -12.88 -8.80
C GLN A 153 -3.55 -13.03 -9.91
N GLN A 154 -4.60 -13.85 -9.71
CA GLN A 154 -5.71 -13.96 -10.65
C GLN A 154 -6.48 -12.64 -10.78
N LYS A 155 -6.76 -11.97 -9.65
CA LYS A 155 -7.41 -10.65 -9.65
C LYS A 155 -6.56 -9.59 -10.36
N GLU A 156 -5.25 -9.54 -10.09
CA GLU A 156 -4.34 -8.63 -10.78
C GLU A 156 -4.32 -8.90 -12.29
N LYS A 157 -4.30 -10.17 -12.71
CA LYS A 157 -4.38 -10.53 -14.14
C LYS A 157 -5.64 -9.98 -14.79
N ILE A 158 -6.81 -10.19 -14.17
CA ILE A 158 -8.10 -9.68 -14.68
C ILE A 158 -8.06 -8.15 -14.80
N LEU A 159 -7.48 -7.45 -13.82
CA LEU A 159 -7.34 -5.99 -13.87
C LEU A 159 -6.42 -5.53 -15.00
N LYS A 160 -5.30 -6.24 -15.23
CA LYS A 160 -4.36 -5.94 -16.32
C LYS A 160 -4.99 -6.20 -17.70
N ASP A 161 -5.77 -7.26 -17.84
CA ASP A 161 -6.48 -7.57 -19.10
C ASP A 161 -7.55 -6.50 -19.40
N LYS A 162 -8.29 -6.06 -18.36
CA LYS A 162 -9.24 -4.94 -18.47
C LYS A 162 -8.52 -3.63 -18.85
N LEU A 163 -7.38 -3.35 -18.23
CA LEU A 163 -6.56 -2.18 -18.54
C LEU A 163 -6.13 -2.20 -20.00
N GLN A 164 -5.56 -3.31 -20.49
CA GLN A 164 -5.10 -3.41 -21.87
C GLN A 164 -6.25 -3.19 -22.86
N THR A 165 -7.40 -3.79 -22.58
CA THR A 165 -8.61 -3.63 -23.40
C THR A 165 -9.05 -2.17 -23.45
N LEU A 166 -9.08 -1.49 -22.30
CA LEU A 166 -9.50 -0.10 -22.20
C LEU A 166 -8.49 0.85 -22.88
N LEU A 167 -7.18 0.64 -22.68
CA LEU A 167 -6.14 1.41 -23.35
C LEU A 167 -6.23 1.29 -24.88
N ASN A 168 -6.53 0.09 -25.38
CA ASN A 168 -6.74 -0.12 -26.82
C ASN A 168 -7.96 0.65 -27.33
N LYS A 169 -9.10 0.61 -26.62
CA LYS A 169 -10.30 1.39 -26.96
C LYS A 169 -10.02 2.89 -26.97
N ILE A 170 -9.33 3.40 -25.94
CA ILE A 170 -8.94 4.81 -25.85
C ILE A 170 -8.06 5.20 -27.03
N THR A 171 -7.04 4.40 -27.34
CA THR A 171 -6.13 4.65 -28.47
C THR A 171 -6.90 4.68 -29.80
N GLN A 172 -7.82 3.74 -30.01
CA GLN A 172 -8.66 3.70 -31.22
C GLN A 172 -9.60 4.90 -31.30
N ALA A 173 -10.24 5.30 -30.20
CA ALA A 173 -11.12 6.46 -30.17
C ALA A 173 -10.35 7.76 -30.45
N ILE A 174 -9.17 7.95 -29.84
CA ILE A 174 -8.33 9.13 -30.07
C ILE A 174 -7.81 9.20 -31.52
N ALA A 175 -7.54 8.04 -32.15
CA ALA A 175 -7.09 7.99 -33.53
C ALA A 175 -8.20 8.33 -34.55
N LYS A 176 -9.48 8.37 -34.14
CA LYS A 176 -10.57 8.83 -35.01
C LYS A 176 -10.43 10.33 -35.23
N GLU A 177 -10.17 10.73 -36.47
CA GLU A 177 -10.24 12.14 -36.88
C GLU A 177 -11.61 12.42 -37.51
N PRO A 178 -12.56 13.04 -36.78
CA PRO A 178 -13.86 13.37 -37.35
C PRO A 178 -13.70 14.45 -38.44
N ASN A 179 -14.62 14.45 -39.41
CA ASN A 179 -14.64 15.44 -40.48
C ASN A 179 -14.79 16.85 -39.89
N ALA A 180 -14.14 17.84 -40.51
CA ALA A 180 -13.99 19.18 -39.97
C ALA A 180 -15.27 19.96 -39.75
N ASN A 181 -16.30 19.66 -40.54
CA ASN A 181 -17.54 20.42 -40.55
C ASN A 181 -18.74 19.59 -40.07
N ASP A 182 -18.51 18.35 -39.63
CA ASP A 182 -19.59 17.46 -39.19
C ASP A 182 -19.72 17.50 -37.66
N VAL A 183 -20.60 18.39 -37.19
CA VAL A 183 -20.91 18.60 -35.77
C VAL A 183 -21.31 17.30 -35.08
N ALA A 184 -22.18 16.50 -35.71
CA ALA A 184 -22.73 15.30 -35.09
C ALA A 184 -21.63 14.25 -34.83
N THR A 185 -20.70 14.08 -35.77
CA THR A 185 -19.57 13.14 -35.58
C THR A 185 -18.60 13.60 -34.50
N ILE A 186 -18.35 14.92 -34.39
CA ILE A 186 -17.49 15.48 -33.34
C ILE A 186 -18.15 15.32 -31.96
N GLU A 187 -19.45 15.63 -31.83
CA GLU A 187 -20.21 15.46 -30.59
C GLU A 187 -20.28 13.98 -30.17
N ALA A 188 -20.49 13.06 -31.11
CA ALA A 188 -20.49 11.62 -30.84
C ALA A 188 -19.13 11.12 -30.34
N LEU A 189 -18.03 11.60 -30.93
CA LEU A 189 -16.69 11.23 -30.49
C LEU A 189 -16.36 11.78 -29.09
N ILE A 190 -16.79 13.01 -28.79
CA ILE A 190 -16.66 13.57 -27.43
C ILE A 190 -17.44 12.71 -26.42
N ALA A 191 -18.65 12.28 -26.76
CA ALA A 191 -19.45 11.41 -25.89
C ALA A 191 -18.75 10.06 -25.65
N GLU A 192 -18.24 9.42 -26.71
CA GLU A 192 -17.46 8.16 -26.61
C GLU A 192 -16.23 8.33 -25.70
N LEU A 193 -15.46 9.41 -25.89
CA LEU A 193 -14.28 9.71 -25.06
C LEU A 193 -14.64 9.98 -23.59
N LYS A 194 -15.76 10.65 -23.30
CA LYS A 194 -16.25 10.86 -21.93
C LYS A 194 -16.66 9.56 -21.27
N THR A 195 -17.35 8.66 -21.99
CA THR A 195 -17.70 7.34 -21.47
C THR A 195 -16.44 6.53 -21.14
N LEU A 196 -15.43 6.54 -22.03
CA LEU A 196 -14.15 5.88 -21.78
C LEU A 196 -13.40 6.49 -20.58
N GLN A 197 -13.52 7.81 -20.37
CA GLN A 197 -12.94 8.47 -19.21
C GLN A 197 -13.59 7.99 -17.90
N ILE A 198 -14.91 7.81 -17.87
CA ILE A 198 -15.63 7.27 -16.69
C ILE A 198 -15.19 5.83 -16.41
N GLU A 199 -15.17 4.96 -17.43
CA GLU A 199 -14.69 3.58 -17.30
C GLU A 199 -13.24 3.52 -16.79
N SER A 200 -12.41 4.47 -17.22
CA SER A 200 -11.03 4.63 -16.78
C SER A 200 -10.91 5.06 -15.33
N ASP A 201 -11.71 6.03 -14.88
CA ASP A 201 -11.74 6.47 -13.48
C ASP A 201 -12.19 5.34 -12.53
N ASP A 202 -13.15 4.51 -12.95
CA ASP A 202 -13.59 3.33 -12.19
C ASP A 202 -12.47 2.26 -12.09
N LEU A 203 -11.77 1.99 -13.20
CA LEU A 203 -10.65 1.04 -13.20
C LEU A 203 -9.47 1.57 -12.37
N ALA A 204 -9.21 2.88 -12.40
CA ALA A 204 -8.15 3.52 -11.62
C ALA A 204 -8.33 3.29 -10.10
N GLN A 205 -9.57 3.33 -9.60
CA GLN A 205 -9.86 3.00 -8.19
C GLN A 205 -9.50 1.55 -7.86
N SER A 206 -9.84 0.62 -8.76
CA SER A 206 -9.55 -0.80 -8.60
C SER A 206 -8.04 -1.08 -8.63
N LEU A 207 -7.30 -0.46 -9.56
CA LEU A 207 -5.84 -0.57 -9.63
C LEU A 207 -5.16 0.02 -8.38
N LYS A 208 -5.65 1.15 -7.87
CA LYS A 208 -5.16 1.77 -6.64
C LYS A 208 -5.37 0.88 -5.43
N ALA A 209 -6.55 0.26 -5.31
CA ALA A 209 -6.86 -0.69 -4.23
C ALA A 209 -5.94 -1.92 -4.28
N ALA A 210 -5.61 -2.40 -5.48
CA ALA A 210 -4.67 -3.50 -5.70
C ALA A 210 -3.18 -3.09 -5.59
N LYS A 211 -2.87 -1.80 -5.39
CA LYS A 211 -1.50 -1.24 -5.40
C LYS A 211 -0.73 -1.46 -6.72
N LEU A 212 -1.45 -1.56 -7.84
CA LEU A 212 -0.86 -1.66 -9.19
C LEU A 212 -0.50 -0.27 -9.72
N LEU A 213 0.61 0.30 -9.22
CA LEU A 213 0.96 1.71 -9.43
C LEU A 213 1.45 2.02 -10.85
N ASP A 214 2.15 1.10 -11.51
CA ASP A 214 2.66 1.36 -12.87
C ASP A 214 1.53 1.25 -13.90
N GLU A 215 0.62 0.29 -13.72
CA GLU A 215 -0.64 0.20 -14.45
C GLU A 215 -1.50 1.45 -14.27
N LEU A 216 -1.60 1.97 -13.05
CA LEU A 216 -2.34 3.19 -12.74
C LEU A 216 -1.74 4.42 -13.46
N LYS A 217 -0.40 4.50 -13.58
CA LYS A 217 0.25 5.58 -14.34
C LYS A 217 -0.13 5.52 -15.82
N LEU A 218 -0.04 4.34 -16.45
CA LEU A 218 -0.41 4.16 -17.85
C LEU A 218 -1.86 4.62 -18.12
N LEU A 219 -2.78 4.27 -17.22
CA LEU A 219 -4.17 4.67 -17.33
C LEU A 219 -4.37 6.18 -17.15
N ASN A 220 -3.66 6.80 -16.21
CA ASN A 220 -3.70 8.24 -16.00
C ASN A 220 -3.16 9.03 -17.21
N ASP A 221 -2.07 8.56 -17.82
CA ASP A 221 -1.52 9.17 -19.03
C ASP A 221 -2.52 9.09 -20.20
N ALA A 222 -3.22 7.97 -20.35
CA ALA A 222 -4.29 7.83 -21.32
C ALA A 222 -5.46 8.79 -21.03
N ASN A 223 -5.84 8.96 -19.76
CA ASN A 223 -6.88 9.92 -19.35
C ASN A 223 -6.50 11.38 -19.64
N LEU A 224 -5.22 11.74 -19.52
CA LEU A 224 -4.75 13.07 -19.91
C LEU A 224 -4.93 13.29 -21.42
N LYS A 225 -4.56 12.30 -22.24
CA LYS A 225 -4.77 12.37 -23.70
C LYS A 225 -6.25 12.44 -24.08
N ILE A 226 -7.14 11.75 -23.36
CA ILE A 226 -8.59 11.89 -23.54
C ILE A 226 -9.02 13.34 -23.30
N LYS A 227 -8.60 13.94 -22.18
CA LYS A 227 -8.96 15.34 -21.84
C LYS A 227 -8.44 16.33 -22.88
N GLU A 228 -7.21 16.16 -23.34
CA GLU A 228 -6.60 16.99 -24.39
C GLU A 228 -7.39 16.87 -25.70
N THR A 229 -7.72 15.63 -26.11
CA THR A 229 -8.47 15.36 -27.34
C THR A 229 -9.88 15.96 -27.27
N ILE A 230 -10.59 15.77 -26.15
CA ILE A 230 -11.90 16.41 -25.92
C ILE A 230 -11.78 17.93 -26.03
N SER A 231 -10.75 18.55 -25.43
CA SER A 231 -10.56 20.00 -25.51
C SER A 231 -10.35 20.50 -26.94
N ILE A 232 -9.58 19.76 -27.76
CA ILE A 232 -9.37 20.07 -29.18
C ILE A 232 -10.68 19.97 -29.96
N LEU A 233 -11.42 18.86 -29.78
CA LEU A 233 -12.70 18.62 -30.46
C LEU A 233 -13.75 19.68 -30.07
N GLN A 234 -13.80 20.04 -28.79
CA GLN A 234 -14.65 21.12 -28.32
C GLN A 234 -14.28 22.45 -28.98
N LYS A 235 -12.99 22.85 -28.99
CA LYS A 235 -12.51 24.05 -29.70
C LYS A 235 -12.90 24.06 -31.19
N ARG A 236 -12.96 22.89 -31.83
CA ARG A 236 -13.42 22.76 -33.21
C ARG A 236 -14.92 23.03 -33.33
N LEU A 237 -15.75 22.46 -32.45
CA LEU A 237 -17.19 22.75 -32.41
C LEU A 237 -17.46 24.25 -32.21
N ILE A 238 -16.68 24.91 -31.34
CA ILE A 238 -16.73 26.37 -31.14
C ILE A 238 -16.57 27.11 -32.48
N ALA A 239 -15.55 26.72 -33.27
CA ALA A 239 -15.26 27.38 -34.54
C ALA A 239 -16.34 27.15 -35.61
N ILE A 240 -17.04 26.02 -35.59
CA ILE A 240 -18.09 25.68 -36.58
C ILE A 240 -19.37 26.46 -36.32
N ASN A 241 -19.78 26.66 -35.06
CA ASN A 241 -21.04 27.34 -34.73
C ASN A 241 -20.87 28.37 -33.60
N PRO A 242 -20.28 29.55 -33.88
CA PRO A 242 -20.07 30.60 -32.88
C PRO A 242 -21.39 31.24 -32.39
N GLU A 243 -22.46 31.19 -33.17
CA GLU A 243 -23.78 31.75 -32.82
C GLU A 243 -24.41 31.00 -31.63
N LYS A 244 -24.42 29.66 -31.67
CA LYS A 244 -24.87 28.80 -30.56
C LYS A 244 -24.12 29.11 -29.26
N GLN A 245 -22.85 29.50 -29.36
CA GLN A 245 -22.05 29.87 -28.19
C GLN A 245 -22.38 31.23 -27.60
N LYS A 246 -22.61 32.22 -28.46
CA LYS A 246 -23.06 33.54 -27.99
C LYS A 246 -24.35 33.39 -27.20
N GLU A 247 -25.24 32.51 -27.65
CA GLU A 247 -26.49 32.22 -26.96
C GLU A 247 -26.28 31.56 -25.59
N ILE A 248 -25.48 30.48 -25.51
CA ILE A 248 -25.15 29.84 -24.22
C ILE A 248 -24.45 30.83 -23.28
N THR A 249 -23.50 31.61 -23.79
CA THR A 249 -22.78 32.63 -22.98
C THR A 249 -23.74 33.69 -22.46
N LYS A 250 -24.70 34.13 -23.27
CA LYS A 250 -25.74 35.08 -22.87
C LYS A 250 -26.64 34.47 -21.78
N GLN A 251 -27.07 33.22 -21.93
CA GLN A 251 -27.86 32.52 -20.93
C GLN A 251 -27.09 32.38 -19.61
N VAL A 252 -25.80 32.03 -19.66
CA VAL A 252 -24.95 31.93 -18.47
C VAL A 252 -24.82 33.28 -17.77
N ASN A 253 -24.50 34.34 -18.50
CA ASN A 253 -24.39 35.68 -17.92
C ASN A 253 -25.72 36.14 -17.30
N GLN A 254 -26.85 35.83 -17.95
CA GLN A 254 -28.17 36.13 -17.38
C GLN A 254 -28.42 35.33 -16.10
N LYS A 255 -28.08 34.04 -16.07
CA LYS A 255 -28.27 33.20 -14.88
C LYS A 255 -27.37 33.60 -13.72
N ILE A 256 -26.16 34.10 -13.99
CA ILE A 256 -25.29 34.72 -12.97
C ILE A 256 -26.01 35.93 -12.34
N LEU A 257 -26.59 36.82 -13.16
CA LEU A 257 -27.34 37.98 -12.65
C LEU A 257 -28.57 37.55 -11.85
N ASP A 258 -29.27 36.50 -12.28
CA ASP A 258 -30.44 35.99 -11.57
C ASP A 258 -30.04 35.33 -10.23
N LEU A 259 -28.93 34.59 -10.19
CA LEU A 259 -28.36 34.06 -8.94
C LEU A 259 -27.96 35.19 -7.98
N GLU A 260 -27.30 36.24 -8.46
CA GLU A 260 -26.94 37.41 -7.64
C GLU A 260 -28.18 38.11 -7.06
N LYS A 261 -29.27 38.20 -7.82
CA LYS A 261 -30.55 38.72 -7.32
C LYS A 261 -31.14 37.81 -6.25
N SER A 262 -31.23 36.51 -6.51
CA SER A 262 -31.79 35.54 -5.55
C SER A 262 -30.95 35.43 -4.27
N GLN A 263 -29.63 35.60 -4.36
CA GLN A 263 -28.74 35.74 -3.21
C GLN A 263 -29.11 36.97 -2.36
N LYS A 264 -29.22 38.15 -3.00
CA LYS A 264 -29.62 39.39 -2.32
C LYS A 264 -31.01 39.28 -1.71
N ASP A 265 -31.96 38.61 -2.38
CA ASP A 265 -33.30 38.37 -1.85
C ASP A 265 -33.24 37.58 -0.52
N VAL A 266 -32.37 36.57 -0.42
CA VAL A 266 -32.17 35.78 0.82
C VAL A 266 -31.48 36.59 1.91
N GLU A 267 -30.49 37.41 1.55
CA GLU A 267 -29.78 38.27 2.51
C GLU A 267 -30.71 39.34 3.11
N ASN A 268 -31.51 39.98 2.26
CA ASN A 268 -32.42 41.08 2.63
C ASN A 268 -33.73 40.60 3.29
N ALA A 269 -34.12 39.34 3.12
CA ALA A 269 -35.33 38.80 3.74
C ALA A 269 -35.19 38.74 5.26
N ASN A 270 -35.89 39.64 5.97
CA ASN A 270 -35.80 39.78 7.43
C ASN A 270 -36.96 39.11 8.18
N ASP A 271 -38.07 38.80 7.51
CA ASP A 271 -39.29 38.29 8.16
C ASP A 271 -39.57 36.81 7.83
N ILE A 272 -40.29 36.14 8.73
CA ILE A 272 -40.63 34.70 8.67
C ILE A 272 -41.42 34.33 7.41
N SER A 273 -42.15 35.26 6.81
CA SER A 273 -42.97 35.02 5.60
C SER A 273 -42.17 35.13 4.31
N THR A 274 -41.11 35.96 4.25
CA THR A 274 -40.37 36.27 3.02
C THR A 274 -39.12 35.40 2.85
N LEU A 275 -38.46 35.05 3.95
CA LEU A 275 -37.24 34.23 3.95
C LEU A 275 -37.43 32.82 3.37
N PRO A 276 -38.51 32.07 3.66
CA PRO A 276 -38.73 30.74 3.06
C PRO A 276 -38.90 30.77 1.54
N ASN A 277 -39.53 31.83 1.00
CA ASN A 277 -39.76 31.97 -0.43
C ASN A 277 -38.46 32.33 -1.17
N ALA A 278 -37.65 33.23 -0.59
CA ALA A 278 -36.34 33.57 -1.12
C ALA A 278 -35.39 32.35 -1.15
N ILE A 279 -35.42 31.52 -0.09
CA ILE A 279 -34.64 30.27 -0.02
C ILE A 279 -35.07 29.30 -1.14
N LYS A 280 -36.38 29.05 -1.31
CA LYS A 280 -36.88 28.15 -2.37
C LYS A 280 -36.50 28.64 -3.77
N LYS A 281 -36.58 29.95 -4.00
CA LYS A 281 -36.18 30.56 -5.27
C LYS A 281 -34.69 30.36 -5.53
N LEU A 282 -33.83 30.61 -4.54
CA LEU A 282 -32.38 30.40 -4.64
C LEU A 282 -32.04 28.91 -4.85
N GLU A 283 -32.74 27.97 -4.21
CA GLU A 283 -32.56 26.53 -4.45
C GLU A 283 -32.83 26.16 -5.91
N LYS A 284 -33.95 26.64 -6.46
CA LYS A 284 -34.29 26.41 -7.86
C LYS A 284 -33.28 27.05 -8.81
N ASP A 285 -32.89 28.30 -8.55
CA ASP A 285 -31.91 29.00 -9.38
C ASP A 285 -30.53 28.32 -9.36
N LEU A 286 -30.12 27.75 -8.23
CA LEU A 286 -28.91 26.95 -8.10
C LEU A 286 -28.98 25.64 -8.88
N GLU A 287 -30.13 24.96 -8.87
CA GLU A 287 -30.33 23.72 -9.64
C GLU A 287 -30.27 23.98 -11.15
N ASP A 288 -31.00 24.99 -11.63
CA ASP A 288 -30.96 25.44 -13.02
C ASP A 288 -29.53 25.85 -13.42
N ALA A 289 -28.82 26.59 -12.56
CA ALA A 289 -27.45 27.03 -12.82
C ALA A 289 -26.48 25.85 -12.93
N LYS A 290 -26.62 24.80 -12.10
CA LYS A 290 -25.80 23.59 -12.21
C LYS A 290 -26.02 22.85 -13.54
N SER A 291 -27.27 22.80 -14.03
CA SER A 291 -27.55 22.24 -15.37
C SER A 291 -26.87 23.06 -16.47
N LEU A 292 -27.02 24.39 -16.42
CA LEU A 292 -26.44 25.29 -17.41
C LEU A 292 -24.90 25.30 -17.38
N GLU A 293 -24.30 25.12 -16.21
CA GLU A 293 -22.86 24.98 -16.04
C GLU A 293 -22.34 23.69 -16.69
N LYS A 294 -23.07 22.59 -16.53
CA LYS A 294 -22.79 21.33 -17.22
C LYS A 294 -22.88 21.51 -18.73
N ASP A 295 -23.93 22.16 -19.23
CA ASP A 295 -24.11 22.42 -20.65
C ASP A 295 -22.96 23.30 -21.20
N ALA A 296 -22.55 24.33 -20.47
CA ALA A 296 -21.42 25.17 -20.85
C ALA A 296 -20.10 24.39 -20.91
N LYS A 297 -19.82 23.51 -19.93
CA LYS A 297 -18.66 22.60 -19.93
C LYS A 297 -18.70 21.62 -21.09
N ASP A 298 -19.87 21.05 -21.36
CA ASP A 298 -20.06 20.07 -22.43
C ASP A 298 -19.81 20.69 -23.80
N ASN A 299 -20.17 21.96 -23.98
CA ASN A 299 -19.89 22.77 -25.18
C ASN A 299 -18.49 23.41 -25.21
N GLY A 300 -17.62 23.11 -24.24
CA GLY A 300 -16.23 23.60 -24.21
C GLY A 300 -16.06 25.06 -23.81
N LEU A 301 -17.11 25.72 -23.31
CA LEU A 301 -17.08 27.10 -22.83
C LEU A 301 -16.53 27.16 -21.40
N ASN A 302 -15.33 26.61 -21.19
CA ASN A 302 -14.77 26.38 -19.85
C ASN A 302 -14.62 27.67 -19.02
N ASP A 303 -14.25 28.79 -19.64
CA ASP A 303 -14.13 30.07 -18.94
C ASP A 303 -15.49 30.62 -18.47
N VAL A 304 -16.53 30.43 -19.28
CA VAL A 304 -17.90 30.82 -18.97
C VAL A 304 -18.47 29.92 -17.88
N ALA A 305 -18.25 28.61 -18.00
CA ALA A 305 -18.63 27.64 -16.98
C ALA A 305 -17.94 27.92 -15.63
N LYS A 306 -16.66 28.30 -15.63
CA LYS A 306 -15.93 28.66 -14.41
C LYS A 306 -16.53 29.87 -13.71
N LYS A 307 -16.89 30.92 -14.45
CA LYS A 307 -17.60 32.09 -13.89
C LYS A 307 -18.95 31.70 -13.27
N LEU A 308 -19.68 30.79 -13.91
CA LEU A 308 -20.94 30.28 -13.37
C LEU A 308 -20.73 29.42 -12.12
N GLN A 309 -19.71 28.56 -12.08
CA GLN A 309 -19.34 27.79 -10.90
C GLN A 309 -19.00 28.70 -9.71
N ASP A 310 -18.28 29.79 -9.93
CA ASP A 310 -17.96 30.77 -8.88
C ASP A 310 -19.24 31.43 -8.34
N ALA A 311 -20.22 31.72 -9.21
CA ALA A 311 -21.52 32.25 -8.80
C ALA A 311 -22.38 31.21 -8.05
N ILE A 312 -22.33 29.94 -8.47
CA ILE A 312 -22.98 28.81 -7.79
C ILE A 312 -22.42 28.66 -6.37
N ASN A 313 -21.09 28.68 -6.20
CA ASN A 313 -20.44 28.57 -4.89
C ASN A 313 -20.89 29.68 -3.94
N LYS A 314 -20.93 30.93 -4.41
CA LYS A 314 -21.47 32.07 -3.64
C LYS A 314 -22.95 31.86 -3.27
N GLY A 315 -23.74 31.30 -4.19
CA GLY A 315 -25.16 31.02 -3.96
C GLY A 315 -25.38 29.91 -2.93
N GLU A 316 -24.56 28.86 -2.94
CA GLU A 316 -24.62 27.80 -1.92
C GLU A 316 -24.26 28.33 -0.53
N GLU A 317 -23.28 29.23 -0.42
CA GLU A 317 -22.97 29.91 0.84
C GLU A 317 -24.13 30.78 1.33
N ALA A 318 -24.74 31.58 0.45
CA ALA A 318 -25.90 32.40 0.77
C ALA A 318 -27.09 31.53 1.21
N LEU A 319 -27.33 30.40 0.53
CA LEU A 319 -28.36 29.43 0.88
C LEU A 319 -28.14 28.85 2.27
N LYS A 320 -26.90 28.48 2.61
CA LYS A 320 -26.54 27.98 3.95
C LYS A 320 -26.84 29.04 5.03
N LYS A 321 -26.38 30.27 4.84
CA LYS A 321 -26.65 31.40 5.76
C LYS A 321 -28.16 31.68 5.90
N GLY A 322 -28.90 31.64 4.79
CA GLY A 322 -30.36 31.82 4.78
C GLY A 322 -31.08 30.73 5.57
N LYS A 323 -30.69 29.46 5.40
CA LYS A 323 -31.24 28.33 6.18
C LYS A 323 -30.98 28.50 7.68
N GLU A 324 -29.77 28.89 8.06
CA GLU A 324 -29.41 29.17 9.47
C GLU A 324 -30.23 30.33 10.05
N LYS A 325 -30.42 31.42 9.29
CA LYS A 325 -31.28 32.57 9.67
C LYS A 325 -32.73 32.11 9.91
N ARG A 326 -33.24 31.24 9.04
CA ARG A 326 -34.60 30.66 9.17
C ARG A 326 -34.74 29.80 10.43
N THR A 327 -33.74 28.97 10.75
CA THR A 327 -33.76 28.15 11.97
C THR A 327 -33.75 29.02 13.23
N LYS A 328 -32.98 30.11 13.23
CA LYS A 328 -32.96 31.08 14.33
C LYS A 328 -34.33 31.75 14.49
N ASN A 329 -34.92 32.28 13.41
CA ASN A 329 -36.23 32.94 13.44
C ASN A 329 -37.35 32.01 13.96
N ASN A 330 -37.36 30.74 13.54
CA ASN A 330 -38.33 29.75 14.02
C ASN A 330 -38.15 29.39 15.50
N ARG A 331 -36.89 29.27 15.98
CA ARG A 331 -36.61 29.04 17.41
C ARG A 331 -37.01 30.23 18.28
N SER A 332 -36.76 31.45 17.80
CA SER A 332 -37.19 32.67 18.47
C SER A 332 -38.71 32.67 18.66
N GLN A 333 -39.51 32.30 17.65
CA GLN A 333 -40.97 32.24 17.80
C GLN A 333 -41.48 31.16 18.77
N GLN A 334 -40.78 30.03 18.91
CA GLN A 334 -41.15 28.99 19.88
C GLN A 334 -40.88 29.38 21.35
N CYS A 335 -40.04 30.39 21.60
CA CYS A 335 -39.77 30.90 22.95
C CYS A 335 -40.69 32.06 23.36
N PHE A 336 -41.49 32.61 22.45
CA PHE A 336 -42.39 33.76 22.68
C PHE A 336 -43.89 33.42 22.59
N ASN A 337 -44.24 32.15 22.32
CA ASN A 337 -45.60 31.60 22.39
C ASN A 337 -45.72 30.61 23.55
#